data_AF-A0A967GXZ5-F1
#
_entry.id   AF-A0A967GXZ5-F1
#
_cell.length_a   1.000
_cell.length_b   1.000
_cell.length_c   1.000
_cell.angle_alpha   90.00
_cell.angle_beta   90.00
_cell.angle_gamma   90.00
#
_symmetry.space_group_name_H-M   'P 1'
#
loop_
_entity.id
_entity.type
_entity.pdbx_description
1 polymer ?
#
loop_
_entity_poly.entity_id
_entity_poly.type
_entity_poly.pdbx_seq_one_letter_code
_entity_poly.pdbx_strand_id
1 'polypeptide(L)'
;WKFNPDDLADRKRWGDFMRAYEDLMEKTSKSHAPWYVIPADRKWYRNLCVARIMVDTLEGLGMKYPMPDWDPGEIVIDGGESAAATK
;
A
#
# COMPACT_ATOMS: atom_id res chain seq x y z
N TRP A 1 -13.67 -23.15 -8.69
CA TRP A 1 -12.71 -23.33 -7.58
C TRP A 1 -12.79 -22.21 -6.54
N LYS A 2 -12.92 -20.92 -6.90
CA LYS A 2 -13.12 -19.82 -5.91
C LYS A 2 -14.57 -19.46 -5.58
N PHE A 3 -15.53 -19.87 -6.40
CA PHE A 3 -16.95 -19.62 -6.14
C PHE A 3 -17.47 -20.63 -5.13
N ASN A 4 -18.09 -20.17 -4.05
CA ASN A 4 -18.79 -21.00 -3.08
C ASN A 4 -20.30 -20.69 -3.14
N PRO A 5 -21.19 -21.68 -3.34
CA PRO A 5 -22.64 -21.46 -3.28
C PRO A 5 -23.12 -20.80 -1.97
N ASP A 6 -22.43 -21.04 -0.85
CA ASP A 6 -22.77 -20.43 0.44
C ASP A 6 -22.62 -18.90 0.44
N ASP A 7 -21.82 -18.33 -0.48
CA ASP A 7 -21.68 -16.87 -0.66
C ASP A 7 -23.04 -16.20 -0.97
N LEU A 8 -24.00 -16.96 -1.53
CA LEU A 8 -25.35 -16.48 -1.79
C LEU A 8 -26.20 -16.38 -0.51
N ALA A 9 -25.94 -17.21 0.50
CA ALA A 9 -26.58 -17.08 1.81
C ALA A 9 -26.07 -15.83 2.53
N ASP A 10 -24.77 -15.56 2.43
CA ASP A 10 -24.16 -14.33 2.97
C ASP A 10 -24.69 -13.08 2.27
N ARG A 11 -24.86 -13.12 0.94
CA ARG A 11 -25.47 -12.03 0.16
C ARG A 11 -26.87 -11.67 0.67
N LYS A 12 -27.68 -12.65 1.10
CA LYS A 12 -29.03 -12.40 1.67
C LYS A 12 -28.98 -11.64 2.99
N ARG A 13 -27.86 -11.73 3.72
CA ARG A 13 -27.62 -11.06 5.00
C ARG A 13 -26.93 -9.70 4.85
N TRP A 14 -26.99 -9.08 3.66
CA TRP A 14 -26.36 -7.79 3.36
C TRP A 14 -26.60 -6.73 4.44
N GLY A 15 -27.84 -6.58 4.91
CA GLY A 15 -28.18 -5.62 5.95
C GLY A 15 -27.50 -5.89 7.30
N ASP A 16 -27.32 -7.16 7.68
CA ASP A 16 -26.63 -7.54 8.92
C ASP A 16 -25.14 -7.22 8.82
N PHE A 17 -24.52 -7.52 7.68
CA PHE A 17 -23.11 -7.21 7.44
C PHE A 17 -22.85 -5.70 7.44
N MET A 18 -23.71 -4.91 6.80
CA MET A 18 -23.58 -3.44 6.80
C MET A 18 -23.60 -2.89 8.22
N ARG A 19 -24.57 -3.30 9.05
CA ARG A 19 -24.62 -2.88 10.47
C ARG A 19 -23.38 -3.32 11.25
N ALA A 20 -22.89 -4.54 11.04
CA ALA A 20 -21.69 -5.03 11.71
C ALA A 20 -20.42 -4.23 11.31
N TYR A 21 -20.29 -3.86 10.03
CA TYR A 21 -19.18 -3.03 9.55
C TYR A 21 -19.24 -1.60 10.09
N GLU A 22 -20.44 -0.99 10.15
CA GLU A 22 -20.66 0.32 10.75
C GLU A 22 -20.24 0.33 12.24
N ASP A 23 -20.75 -0.63 13.02
CA ASP A 23 -20.40 -0.84 14.43
C ASP A 23 -18.88 -0.99 14.64
N LEU A 24 -18.23 -1.79 13.78
CA LEU A 24 -16.79 -2.02 13.84
C LEU A 24 -16.03 -0.71 13.62
N MET A 25 -16.38 0.05 12.59
CA MET A 25 -15.68 1.29 12.26
C MET A 25 -15.89 2.35 13.35
N GLU A 26 -17.12 2.50 13.84
CA GLU A 26 -17.44 3.44 14.92
C GLU A 26 -16.63 3.13 16.19
N LYS A 27 -16.58 1.85 16.59
CA LYS A 27 -15.95 1.45 17.84
C LYS A 27 -14.43 1.41 17.75
N THR A 28 -13.86 1.06 16.60
CA THR A 28 -12.44 0.69 16.48
C THR A 28 -11.59 1.62 15.62
N SER A 29 -12.16 2.54 14.84
CA SER A 29 -11.36 3.53 14.11
C SER A 29 -10.80 4.57 15.08
N LYS A 30 -9.47 4.58 15.28
CA LYS A 30 -8.76 5.49 16.18
C LYS A 30 -7.69 6.27 15.42
N SER A 31 -7.24 7.40 15.94
CA SER A 31 -6.22 8.23 15.29
C SER A 31 -4.91 7.48 15.00
N HIS A 32 -4.51 6.57 15.88
CA HIS A 32 -3.30 5.74 15.71
C HIS A 32 -3.54 4.46 14.89
N ALA A 33 -4.79 4.13 14.58
CA ALA A 33 -5.19 2.94 13.83
C ALA A 33 -6.51 3.21 13.07
N PRO A 34 -6.48 4.07 12.04
CA PRO A 34 -7.68 4.49 11.34
C PRO A 34 -8.19 3.42 10.37
N TRP A 35 -9.52 3.28 10.30
CA TRP A 35 -10.19 2.59 9.19
C TRP A 35 -10.55 3.58 8.07
N TYR A 36 -10.42 3.14 6.82
CA TYR A 36 -10.79 3.92 5.63
C TYR A 36 -11.86 3.19 4.80
N VAL A 37 -12.95 3.89 4.47
CA VAL A 37 -13.97 3.37 3.54
C VAL A 37 -13.54 3.69 2.10
N ILE A 38 -13.27 2.66 1.31
CA ILE A 38 -12.79 2.82 -0.08
C ILE A 38 -13.91 2.46 -1.07
N PRO A 39 -14.34 3.38 -1.96
CA PRO A 39 -15.28 3.06 -3.04
C PRO A 39 -14.68 2.01 -3.99
N ALA A 40 -15.23 0.78 -3.96
CA ALA A 40 -14.60 -0.39 -4.56
C ALA A 40 -15.21 -0.87 -5.88
N ASP A 41 -16.33 -0.29 -6.33
CA ASP A 41 -17.03 -0.70 -7.56
C ASP A 41 -16.14 -0.57 -8.81
N ARG A 42 -15.27 0.45 -8.83
CA ARG A 42 -14.28 0.66 -9.90
C ARG A 42 -12.91 0.23 -9.42
N LYS A 43 -12.42 -0.90 -9.94
CA LYS A 43 -11.14 -1.52 -9.53
C LYS A 43 -9.94 -0.56 -9.60
N TRP A 44 -9.83 0.24 -10.66
CA TRP A 44 -8.73 1.19 -10.82
C TRP A 44 -8.77 2.29 -9.75
N TYR A 45 -9.97 2.75 -9.38
CA TYR A 45 -10.15 3.82 -8.40
C TYR A 45 -9.85 3.32 -7.00
N ARG A 46 -10.34 2.12 -6.65
CA ARG A 46 -9.94 1.43 -5.42
C ARG A 46 -8.42 1.32 -5.29
N ASN A 47 -7.74 0.88 -6.35
CA ASN A 47 -6.28 0.74 -6.35
C ASN A 47 -5.59 2.09 -6.13
N LEU A 48 -6.08 3.15 -6.79
CA LEU A 48 -5.56 4.50 -6.63
C LEU A 48 -5.71 5.00 -5.18
N CYS A 49 -6.90 4.88 -4.58
CA CYS A 49 -7.15 5.33 -3.21
C CYS A 49 -6.26 4.60 -2.20
N VAL A 50 -6.16 3.27 -2.30
CA VAL A 50 -5.32 2.46 -1.39
C VAL A 50 -3.84 2.84 -1.54
N ALA A 51 -3.34 2.93 -2.77
CA ALA A 51 -1.95 3.30 -3.02
C ALA A 51 -1.64 4.70 -2.47
N ARG A 52 -2.54 5.67 -2.65
CA ARG A 52 -2.35 7.03 -2.15
C ARG A 52 -2.27 7.08 -0.62
N ILE A 53 -3.19 6.41 0.09
CA ILE A 53 -3.18 6.34 1.56
C ILE A 53 -1.86 5.74 2.05
N MET A 54 -1.38 4.67 1.42
CA MET A 54 -0.11 4.03 1.79
C MET A 54 1.08 4.98 1.58
N VAL A 55 1.17 5.63 0.42
CA VAL A 55 2.26 6.56 0.10
C VAL A 55 2.26 7.73 1.09
N ASP A 56 1.11 8.39 1.29
CA ASP A 56 1.00 9.54 2.20
C ASP A 56 1.41 9.15 3.64
N THR A 57 1.01 7.95 4.09
CA THR A 57 1.37 7.44 5.42
C THR A 57 2.87 7.19 5.54
N LEU A 58 3.49 6.56 4.54
CA LEU A 58 4.92 6.25 4.55
C LEU A 58 5.80 7.49 4.39
N GLU A 59 5.38 8.45 3.55
CA GLU A 59 6.06 9.75 3.42
C GLU A 59 6.02 10.53 4.74
N GLY A 60 4.91 10.45 5.48
CA GLY A 60 4.78 11.07 6.80
C GLY A 60 5.76 10.55 7.86
N LEU A 61 6.37 9.36 7.66
CA LEU A 61 7.41 8.84 8.54
C LEU A 61 8.77 9.54 8.38
N GLY A 62 8.95 10.30 7.28
CA GLY A 62 10.20 11.03 7.04
C GLY A 62 11.42 10.13 6.85
N MET A 63 11.22 8.89 6.38
CA MET A 63 12.30 7.91 6.17
C MET A 63 13.39 8.47 5.24
N LYS A 64 14.65 8.23 5.59
CA LYS A 64 15.83 8.59 4.81
C LYS A 64 16.69 7.35 4.62
N TYR A 65 17.37 7.28 3.48
CA TYR A 65 18.45 6.33 3.34
C TYR A 65 19.55 6.63 4.37
N PRO A 66 20.19 5.62 4.94
CA PRO A 66 21.39 5.85 5.75
C PRO A 66 22.45 6.52 4.88
N MET A 67 23.22 7.43 5.48
CA MET A 67 24.40 7.95 4.80
C MET A 67 25.46 6.84 4.78
N PRO A 68 26.09 6.57 3.63
CA PRO A 68 27.24 5.68 3.59
C PRO A 68 28.40 6.30 4.35
N ASP A 69 29.24 5.46 4.96
CA ASP A 69 30.53 5.83 5.55
C ASP A 69 31.67 5.86 4.52
N TRP A 70 31.34 5.62 3.25
CA TRP A 70 32.22 5.68 2.09
C TRP A 70 31.63 6.59 1.02
N ASP A 71 32.48 7.21 0.20
CA ASP A 71 32.06 8.00 -0.96
C ASP A 71 32.00 7.13 -2.21
N PRO A 72 30.81 6.92 -2.83
CA PRO A 72 30.71 6.17 -4.07
C PRO A 72 31.48 6.79 -5.24
N GLY A 73 31.75 8.09 -5.22
CA GLY A 73 32.58 8.76 -6.23
C GLY A 73 34.05 8.33 -6.19
N GLU A 74 34.53 7.76 -5.08
CA GLU A 74 35.91 7.32 -4.91
C GLU A 74 36.11 5.82 -5.23
N ILE A 75 35.02 5.05 -5.38
CA ILE A 75 35.11 3.61 -5.64
C ILE A 75 35.09 3.33 -7.15
N VAL A 76 36.22 2.85 -7.67
CA VAL A 76 36.31 2.26 -9.01
C VAL A 76 36.05 0.76 -8.90
N ILE A 77 34.95 0.27 -9.48
CA ILE A 77 34.63 -1.15 -9.55
C ILE A 77 35.28 -1.73 -10.81
N ASP A 78 36.41 -2.43 -10.67
CA ASP A 78 37.04 -3.12 -11.79
C ASP A 78 36.21 -4.35 -12.20
N GLY A 79 35.51 -4.25 -13.34
CA GLY A 79 34.91 -5.43 -13.97
C GLY A 79 33.88 -5.18 -15.07
N GLY A 80 34.32 -4.77 -16.26
CA GLY A 80 33.56 -4.89 -17.51
C GLY A 80 33.84 -3.82 -18.56
N GLU A 81 34.80 -4.09 -19.44
CA GLU A 81 35.22 -3.30 -20.62
C GLU A 81 35.44 -1.79 -20.41
N SER A 82 36.72 -1.41 -20.41
CA SER A 82 37.18 -0.05 -20.69
C SER A 82 36.63 0.42 -22.04
N ALA A 83 35.52 1.15 -22.03
CA ALA A 83 35.19 2.05 -23.10
C ALA A 83 36.04 3.30 -22.91
N ALA A 84 37.24 3.26 -23.49
CA ALA A 84 38.06 4.44 -23.72
C ALA A 84 37.23 5.50 -24.48
N ALA A 85 36.71 6.49 -23.78
CA ALA A 85 36.20 7.71 -24.40
C ALA A 85 37.38 8.67 -24.58
N THR A 86 37.86 8.69 -25.81
CA THR A 86 38.87 9.60 -26.35
C THR A 86 38.31 11.01 -26.44
N LYS A 87 39.08 11.99 -25.94
CA LYS A 87 39.01 13.45 -26.14
C LYS A 87 37.71 14.19 -25.81
#